data_AF-A0A2P4UIP6-F1
#
_entry.id   AF-A0A2P4UIP6-F1
#
_cell.length_a   1.000
_cell.length_b   1.000
_cell.length_c   1.000
_cell.angle_alpha   90.00
_cell.angle_beta   90.00
_cell.angle_gamma   90.00
#
_symmetry.space_group_name_H-M   'P 1'
#
loop_
_entity.id
_entity.type
_entity.pdbx_description
1 polymer ?
#
loop_
_entity_poly.entity_id
_entity_poly.type
_entity_poly.pdbx_seq_one_letter_code
_entity_poly.pdbx_strand_id
1 'polypeptide(L)'
;MPMTTRDGKVKKSELPSTIQRSDDKAQRTFAEAHDSAVSEYGAGQRANRVAYGALKHTHEKVGDHWQPKAGGAKGPSDPQSAGGRTTRRYDAQGVDMNASKEHLYDIAKKLDVPGRSSMSKLELVKAIEKANRRQTAKARSK
;
A
#
# COMPACT_ATOMS: atom_id res chain seq x y z
N MET A 1 -11.09 16.48 -5.71
CA MET A 1 -12.01 16.55 -4.56
C MET A 1 -11.24 16.25 -3.29
N PRO A 2 -11.56 16.90 -2.16
CA PRO A 2 -10.97 16.54 -0.87
C PRO A 2 -11.48 15.18 -0.41
N MET A 3 -10.58 14.33 0.07
CA MET A 3 -10.87 13.00 0.59
C MET A 3 -11.39 13.03 2.03
N THR A 4 -11.31 14.17 2.69
CA THR A 4 -11.87 14.43 4.02
C THR A 4 -13.02 15.44 3.98
N THR A 5 -13.87 15.38 4.99
CA THR A 5 -14.88 16.40 5.30
C THR A 5 -14.24 17.56 6.06
N ARG A 6 -14.96 18.69 6.21
CA ARG A 6 -14.48 19.83 7.01
C ARG A 6 -14.16 19.43 8.46
N ASP A 7 -14.87 18.44 9.00
CA ASP A 7 -14.66 17.91 10.35
C ASP A 7 -13.60 16.79 10.42
N GLY A 8 -12.82 16.59 9.35
CA GLY A 8 -11.74 15.60 9.30
C GLY A 8 -12.17 14.14 9.08
N LYS A 9 -13.48 13.86 8.90
CA LYS A 9 -13.95 12.50 8.59
C LYS A 9 -13.61 12.11 7.15
N VAL A 10 -13.14 10.87 6.94
CA VAL A 10 -12.82 10.32 5.62
C VAL A 10 -14.09 10.10 4.79
N LYS A 11 -14.07 10.57 3.54
CA LYS A 11 -15.10 10.31 2.53
C LYS A 11 -14.72 9.05 1.76
N LYS A 12 -15.28 7.90 2.17
CA LYS A 12 -14.96 6.60 1.54
C LYS A 12 -15.18 6.60 0.02
N SER A 13 -16.18 7.30 -0.50
CA SER A 13 -16.46 7.41 -1.94
C SER A 13 -15.32 8.05 -2.75
N GLU A 14 -14.49 8.89 -2.13
CA GLU A 14 -13.38 9.60 -2.79
C GLU A 14 -12.07 8.80 -2.75
N LEU A 15 -12.01 7.74 -1.96
CA LEU A 15 -10.79 6.95 -1.80
C LEU A 15 -10.58 5.98 -2.98
N PRO A 16 -9.34 5.64 -3.32
CA PRO A 16 -9.08 4.52 -4.22
C PRO A 16 -9.66 3.21 -3.66
N SER A 17 -10.18 2.34 -4.53
CA SER A 17 -10.91 1.13 -4.08
C SER A 17 -10.14 0.21 -3.14
N THR A 18 -8.80 0.12 -3.27
CA THR A 18 -7.97 -0.65 -2.34
C THR A 18 -7.87 0.01 -0.97
N ILE A 19 -7.90 1.34 -0.89
CA ILE A 19 -7.91 2.10 0.37
C ILE A 19 -9.29 2.02 1.02
N GLN A 20 -10.37 2.07 0.22
CA GLN A 20 -11.74 1.89 0.72
C GLN A 20 -11.95 0.59 1.49
N ARG A 21 -11.25 -0.49 1.09
CA ARG A 21 -11.32 -1.81 1.72
C ARG A 21 -10.29 -2.01 2.84
N SER A 22 -9.41 -1.04 3.07
CA SER A 22 -8.43 -1.07 4.17
C SER A 22 -9.06 -0.67 5.49
N ASP A 23 -8.32 -0.85 6.58
CA ASP A 23 -8.71 -0.37 7.90
C ASP A 23 -8.79 1.17 7.97
N ASP A 24 -9.45 1.68 9.02
CA ASP A 24 -9.69 3.11 9.21
C ASP A 24 -8.41 3.94 9.37
N LYS A 25 -7.31 3.33 9.82
CA LYS A 25 -6.02 4.02 9.93
C LYS A 25 -5.39 4.20 8.55
N ALA A 26 -5.37 3.16 7.72
CA ALA A 26 -4.92 3.25 6.35
C ALA A 26 -5.72 4.29 5.54
N GLN A 27 -7.05 4.29 5.71
CA GLN A 27 -7.94 5.27 5.08
C GLN A 27 -7.61 6.71 5.49
N ARG A 28 -7.47 6.97 6.79
CA ARG A 28 -7.11 8.29 7.32
C ARG A 28 -5.72 8.74 6.86
N THR A 29 -4.72 7.88 7.00
CA THR A 29 -3.34 8.18 6.57
C THR A 29 -3.28 8.58 5.10
N PHE A 30 -4.02 7.87 4.23
CA PHE A 30 -4.07 8.22 2.81
C PHE A 30 -4.83 9.54 2.57
N ALA A 31 -6.02 9.69 3.16
CA ALA A 31 -6.88 10.86 2.93
C ALA A 31 -6.22 12.17 3.41
N GLU A 32 -5.67 12.18 4.61
CA GLU A 32 -5.04 13.37 5.21
C GLU A 32 -3.77 13.76 4.46
N ALA A 33 -2.94 12.77 4.09
CA ALA A 33 -1.74 13.01 3.29
C ALA A 33 -2.07 13.50 1.88
N HIS A 34 -3.14 12.96 1.27
CA HIS A 34 -3.61 13.42 -0.01
C HIS A 34 -4.09 14.87 0.05
N ASP A 35 -4.99 15.21 0.98
CA ASP A 35 -5.58 16.55 1.09
C ASP A 35 -4.53 17.60 1.43
N SER A 36 -3.58 17.28 2.31
CA SER A 36 -2.41 18.12 2.58
C SER A 36 -1.58 18.35 1.30
N ALA A 37 -1.32 17.30 0.54
CA ALA A 37 -0.55 17.41 -0.70
C ALA A 37 -1.30 18.13 -1.82
N VAL A 38 -2.63 18.08 -1.86
CA VAL A 38 -3.47 18.88 -2.77
C VAL A 38 -3.39 20.36 -2.38
N SER A 39 -3.44 20.68 -1.09
CA SER A 39 -3.29 22.07 -0.63
C SER A 39 -1.94 22.67 -1.02
N GLU A 40 -0.87 21.87 -0.91
CA GLU A 40 0.49 22.32 -1.17
C GLU A 40 0.85 22.35 -2.66
N TYR A 41 0.45 21.32 -3.42
CA TYR A 41 0.94 21.11 -4.79
C TYR A 41 -0.15 21.15 -5.86
N GLY A 42 -1.40 21.35 -5.47
CA GLY A 42 -2.56 21.19 -6.35
C GLY A 42 -2.96 19.72 -6.55
N ALA A 43 -4.17 19.54 -7.08
CA ALA A 43 -4.69 18.22 -7.40
C ALA A 43 -3.90 17.54 -8.51
N GLY A 44 -3.68 16.23 -8.41
CA GLY A 44 -3.10 15.43 -9.48
C GLY A 44 -2.23 14.27 -9.00
N GLN A 45 -1.33 13.83 -9.88
CA GLN A 45 -0.50 12.65 -9.64
C GLN A 45 0.47 12.84 -8.46
N ARG A 46 0.95 14.08 -8.23
CA ARG A 46 1.88 14.37 -7.12
C ARG A 46 1.22 14.14 -5.77
N ALA A 47 -0.01 14.62 -5.57
CA ALA A 47 -0.76 14.41 -4.35
C ALA A 47 -0.99 12.91 -4.06
N ASN A 48 -1.36 12.14 -5.09
CA ASN A 48 -1.50 10.69 -4.98
C ASN A 48 -0.18 10.00 -4.59
N ARG A 49 0.95 10.40 -5.18
CA ARG A 49 2.26 9.82 -4.84
C ARG A 49 2.64 10.09 -3.38
N VAL A 50 2.40 11.31 -2.90
CA VAL A 50 2.64 11.66 -1.49
C VAL A 50 1.76 10.83 -0.56
N ALA A 51 0.47 10.71 -0.87
CA ALA A 51 -0.47 9.92 -0.08
C ALA A 51 -0.08 8.43 0.00
N TYR A 52 0.29 7.82 -1.15
CA TYR A 52 0.79 6.45 -1.16
C TYR A 52 2.14 6.30 -0.45
N GLY A 53 3.02 7.30 -0.52
CA GLY A 53 4.28 7.30 0.21
C GLY A 53 4.07 7.29 1.73
N ALA A 54 3.18 8.15 2.22
CA ALA A 54 2.78 8.19 3.63
C ALA A 54 2.16 6.86 4.08
N LEU A 55 1.29 6.29 3.24
CA LEU A 55 0.67 4.98 3.51
C LEU A 55 1.70 3.85 3.58
N LYS A 56 2.57 3.73 2.57
CA LYS A 56 3.66 2.74 2.50
C LYS A 56 4.66 2.86 3.64
N HIS A 57 4.71 4.01 4.31
CA HIS A 57 5.60 4.21 5.46
C HIS A 57 5.16 3.41 6.69
N THR A 58 3.87 3.07 6.81
CA THR A 58 3.30 2.44 8.01
C THR A 58 2.47 1.20 7.71
N HIS A 59 2.01 1.06 6.46
CA HIS A 59 1.17 -0.03 5.99
C HIS A 59 1.83 -0.73 4.80
N GLU A 60 1.44 -1.96 4.60
CA GLU A 60 1.77 -2.77 3.44
C GLU A 60 0.51 -3.30 2.79
N LYS A 61 0.59 -3.60 1.51
CA LYS A 61 -0.53 -4.12 0.74
C LYS A 61 -0.57 -5.64 0.88
N VAL A 62 -1.71 -6.15 1.36
CA VAL A 62 -1.99 -7.57 1.49
C VAL A 62 -3.32 -7.86 0.79
N GLY A 63 -3.25 -8.58 -0.32
CA GLY A 63 -4.41 -8.85 -1.16
C GLY A 63 -4.95 -7.60 -1.86
N ASP A 64 -6.17 -7.24 -1.53
CA ASP A 64 -6.94 -6.15 -2.13
C ASP A 64 -7.08 -4.91 -1.23
N HIS A 65 -6.39 -4.89 -0.07
CA HIS A 65 -6.40 -3.81 0.91
C HIS A 65 -5.00 -3.60 1.52
N TRP A 66 -4.88 -2.59 2.38
CA TRP A 66 -3.67 -2.26 3.13
C TRP A 66 -3.85 -2.61 4.60
N GLN A 67 -2.80 -3.14 5.21
CA GLN A 67 -2.73 -3.51 6.62
C GLN A 67 -1.51 -2.85 7.27
N PRO A 68 -1.52 -2.59 8.59
CA PRO A 68 -0.33 -2.11 9.29
C PRO A 68 0.82 -3.10 9.12
N LYS A 69 2.03 -2.57 8.94
CA LYS A 69 3.24 -3.40 8.86
C LYS A 69 3.44 -4.21 10.13
N ALA A 70 4.06 -5.38 9.99
CA ALA A 70 4.42 -6.24 11.11
C ALA A 70 5.10 -5.47 12.25
N GLY A 71 4.63 -5.68 13.48
CA GLY A 71 5.19 -5.03 14.67
C GLY A 71 5.10 -3.50 14.69
N GLY A 72 4.30 -2.87 13.81
CA GLY A 72 4.21 -1.42 13.71
C GLY A 72 5.45 -0.78 13.07
N ALA A 73 6.20 -1.56 12.27
CA ALA A 73 7.39 -1.07 11.58
C ALA A 73 7.09 0.20 10.75
N LYS A 74 8.05 1.12 10.76
CA LYS A 74 7.97 2.38 10.01
C LYS A 74 9.13 2.47 9.03
N GLY A 75 8.88 3.02 7.86
CA GLY A 75 9.89 3.17 6.81
C GLY A 75 9.37 2.81 5.43
N PRO A 76 10.12 3.13 4.37
CA PRO A 76 9.75 2.80 3.01
C PRO A 76 9.53 1.28 2.85
N SER A 77 8.55 0.88 2.03
CA SER A 77 8.28 -0.53 1.72
C SER A 77 9.26 -1.13 0.71
N ASP A 78 9.84 -0.30 -0.14
CA ASP A 78 10.63 -0.74 -1.30
C ASP A 78 11.66 0.33 -1.70
N PRO A 79 12.68 -0.02 -2.52
CA PRO A 79 13.71 0.93 -2.96
C PRO A 79 13.17 2.14 -3.71
N GLN A 80 12.05 2.00 -4.42
CA GLN A 80 11.41 3.14 -5.09
C GLN A 80 10.87 4.15 -4.06
N SER A 81 10.29 3.66 -2.96
CA SER A 81 9.72 4.49 -1.89
C SER A 81 10.78 5.07 -0.96
N ALA A 82 11.95 4.45 -0.88
CA ALA A 82 13.11 4.98 -0.14
C ALA A 82 13.79 6.14 -0.88
N GLY A 83 13.54 6.28 -2.18
CA GLY A 83 14.18 7.27 -3.03
C GLY A 83 13.40 8.59 -3.18
N GLY A 84 14.00 9.52 -3.91
CA GLY A 84 13.41 10.82 -4.23
C GLY A 84 12.63 10.81 -5.55
N ARG A 85 12.23 12.01 -5.99
CA ARG A 85 11.38 12.22 -7.18
C ARG A 85 11.90 11.58 -8.47
N THR A 86 13.22 11.50 -8.63
CA THR A 86 13.89 10.98 -9.84
C THR A 86 14.29 9.51 -9.72
N THR A 87 14.01 8.87 -8.59
CA THR A 87 14.34 7.46 -8.37
C THR A 87 13.57 6.57 -9.34
N ARG A 88 14.31 5.65 -9.96
CA ARG A 88 13.78 4.57 -10.81
C ARG A 88 14.38 3.26 -10.34
N ARG A 89 13.76 2.68 -9.31
CA ARG A 89 14.13 1.39 -8.73
C ARG A 89 12.92 0.47 -8.74
N TYR A 90 13.11 -0.77 -8.30
CA TYR A 90 12.03 -1.73 -8.19
C TYR A 90 10.94 -1.20 -7.24
N ASP A 91 9.69 -1.21 -7.69
CA ASP A 91 8.50 -0.85 -6.92
C ASP A 91 7.71 -2.14 -6.67
N ALA A 92 7.66 -2.57 -5.41
CA ALA A 92 6.95 -3.77 -5.00
C ALA A 92 5.42 -3.54 -4.86
N GLN A 93 4.91 -2.42 -5.36
CA GLN A 93 3.48 -2.08 -5.42
C GLN A 93 2.78 -2.14 -4.05
N GLY A 94 3.52 -1.82 -2.99
CA GLY A 94 3.03 -1.79 -1.61
C GLY A 94 3.38 -3.00 -0.75
N VAL A 95 3.99 -4.06 -1.30
CA VAL A 95 4.56 -5.15 -0.48
C VAL A 95 5.78 -4.65 0.26
N ASP A 96 5.92 -4.96 1.56
CA ASP A 96 7.09 -4.56 2.33
C ASP A 96 8.28 -5.51 2.10
N MET A 97 9.23 -5.06 1.28
CA MET A 97 10.48 -5.80 1.01
C MET A 97 11.39 -5.87 2.24
N ASN A 98 11.21 -4.99 3.22
CA ASN A 98 12.03 -4.96 4.42
C ASN A 98 11.54 -5.95 5.49
N ALA A 99 10.32 -6.48 5.36
CA ALA A 99 9.76 -7.47 6.28
C ALA A 99 10.58 -8.77 6.36
N SER A 100 10.46 -9.53 7.44
CA SER A 100 11.16 -10.82 7.56
C SER A 100 10.67 -11.82 6.51
N LYS A 101 11.49 -12.82 6.18
CA LYS A 101 11.09 -13.89 5.26
C LYS A 101 9.86 -14.64 5.80
N GLU A 102 9.80 -14.86 7.12
CA GLU A 102 8.68 -15.51 7.80
C GLU A 102 7.38 -14.73 7.63
N HIS A 103 7.40 -13.41 7.83
CA HIS A 103 6.22 -12.58 7.64
C HIS A 103 5.73 -12.60 6.18
N LEU A 104 6.66 -12.50 5.22
CA LEU A 104 6.33 -12.61 3.80
C LEU A 104 5.78 -14.01 3.46
N TYR A 105 6.31 -15.06 4.07
CA TYR A 105 5.77 -16.41 3.93
C TYR A 105 4.34 -16.50 4.46
N ASP A 106 4.05 -15.89 5.61
CA ASP A 106 2.70 -15.87 6.20
C ASP A 106 1.71 -15.08 5.34
N ILE A 107 2.13 -13.95 4.77
CA ILE A 107 1.32 -13.23 3.77
C ILE A 107 1.07 -14.11 2.56
N ALA A 108 2.11 -14.74 2.01
CA ALA A 108 1.97 -15.62 0.85
C ALA A 108 1.05 -16.82 1.14
N LYS A 109 1.08 -17.34 2.37
CA LYS A 109 0.16 -18.37 2.85
C LYS A 109 -1.28 -17.86 2.91
N LYS A 110 -1.53 -16.68 3.48
CA LYS A 110 -2.86 -16.05 3.52
C LYS A 110 -3.44 -15.77 2.13
N LEU A 111 -2.57 -15.56 1.14
CA LEU A 111 -2.95 -15.31 -0.25
C LEU A 111 -2.97 -16.58 -1.12
N ASP A 112 -2.84 -17.76 -0.51
CA ASP A 112 -2.82 -19.07 -1.18
C ASP A 112 -1.81 -19.16 -2.33
N VAL A 113 -0.61 -18.59 -2.13
CA VAL A 113 0.46 -18.63 -3.13
C VAL A 113 1.05 -20.05 -3.22
N PRO A 114 0.98 -20.73 -4.39
CA PRO A 114 1.57 -22.05 -4.57
C PRO A 114 3.11 -21.97 -4.56
N GLY A 115 3.77 -23.01 -4.04
CA GLY A 115 5.24 -23.10 -4.00
C GLY A 115 5.93 -22.18 -2.99
N ARG A 116 5.19 -21.38 -2.21
CA ARG A 116 5.70 -20.40 -1.22
C ARG A 116 6.76 -20.94 -0.25
N SER A 117 6.73 -22.23 0.10
CA SER A 117 7.67 -22.85 1.05
C SER A 117 9.11 -22.94 0.55
N SER A 118 9.30 -23.06 -0.76
CA SER A 118 10.62 -23.16 -1.37
C SER A 118 11.17 -21.80 -1.82
N MET A 119 10.36 -20.75 -1.75
CA MET A 119 10.72 -19.42 -2.23
C MET A 119 11.72 -18.72 -1.29
N SER A 120 12.67 -18.01 -1.89
CA SER A 120 13.47 -16.98 -1.26
C SER A 120 12.61 -15.76 -0.89
N LYS A 121 13.17 -14.86 -0.07
CA LYS A 121 12.49 -13.62 0.33
C LYS A 121 12.04 -12.78 -0.87
N LEU A 122 12.91 -12.64 -1.89
CA LEU A 122 12.60 -11.87 -3.10
C LEU A 122 11.54 -12.54 -3.98
N GLU A 123 11.54 -13.87 -4.03
CA GLU A 123 10.50 -14.62 -4.75
C GLU A 123 9.14 -14.47 -4.07
N LEU A 124 9.10 -14.51 -2.73
CA LEU A 124 7.88 -14.25 -1.96
C LEU A 124 7.33 -12.85 -2.25
N VAL A 125 8.17 -11.80 -2.23
CA VAL A 125 7.74 -10.44 -2.58
C VAL A 125 7.06 -10.40 -3.96
N LYS A 126 7.71 -10.95 -4.99
CA LYS A 126 7.18 -10.97 -6.36
C LYS A 126 5.89 -11.77 -6.46
N ALA A 127 5.80 -12.90 -5.77
CA ALA A 127 4.62 -13.76 -5.78
C ALA A 127 3.43 -13.08 -5.08
N ILE A 128 3.66 -12.43 -3.93
CA ILE A 128 2.67 -11.62 -3.21
C ILE A 128 2.22 -10.45 -4.07
N GLU A 129 3.13 -9.72 -4.70
CA GLU A 129 2.79 -8.61 -5.60
C GLU A 129 1.83 -9.07 -6.71
N LYS A 130 2.11 -10.23 -7.33
CA LYS A 130 1.24 -10.84 -8.34
C LYS A 130 -0.12 -11.26 -7.76
N ALA A 131 -0.13 -11.84 -6.55
CA ALA A 131 -1.36 -12.24 -5.87
C ALA A 131 -2.23 -11.02 -5.51
N ASN A 132 -1.63 -9.95 -5.00
CA ASN A 132 -2.28 -8.68 -4.69
C ASN A 132 -2.95 -8.08 -5.92
N ARG A 133 -2.26 -8.07 -7.08
CA ARG A 133 -2.86 -7.62 -8.35
C ARG A 133 -4.10 -8.42 -8.72
N ARG A 134 -4.04 -9.75 -8.59
CA ARG A 134 -5.18 -10.64 -8.90
C ARG A 134 -6.36 -10.39 -7.96
N GLN A 135 -6.11 -10.31 -6.65
CA GLN A 135 -7.19 -10.03 -5.69
C GLN A 135 -7.79 -8.63 -5.88
N THR A 136 -6.96 -7.61 -6.13
CA THR A 136 -7.43 -6.26 -6.45
C THR A 136 -8.31 -6.26 -7.71
N ALA A 137 -7.92 -6.99 -8.76
CA ALA A 137 -8.71 -7.10 -9.98
C ALA A 137 -10.07 -7.79 -9.71
N LYS A 138 -10.06 -8.91 -8.98
CA LYS A 138 -11.29 -9.63 -8.59
C LYS A 138 -12.22 -8.80 -7.72
N ALA A 139 -11.69 -7.98 -6.82
CA ALA A 139 -12.48 -7.10 -5.97
C ALA A 139 -13.08 -5.91 -6.74
N ARG A 140 -12.56 -5.56 -7.91
CA ARG A 140 -13.09 -4.50 -8.80
C ARG A 140 -14.16 -5.01 -9.78
N SER A 141 -14.24 -6.31 -10.00
CA SER A 141 -15.23 -6.93 -10.90
C SER A 141 -16.50 -7.40 -10.18
N LYS A 142 -16.59 -7.15 -8.87
CA LYS A 142 -17.80 -7.37 -8.08
C LYS A 142 -18.54 -6.05 -7.95
#